data_AF-V9E7H9-F1
#
_entry.id   AF-V9E7H9-F1
#
_cell.length_a   1.000
_cell.length_b   1.000
_cell.length_c   1.000
_cell.angle_alpha   90.00
_cell.angle_beta   90.00
_cell.angle_gamma   90.00
#
_symmetry.space_group_name_H-M   'P 1'
#
loop_
_entity.id
_entity.type
_entity.pdbx_description
1 polymer ?
#
loop_
_entity_poly.entity_id
_entity_poly.type
_entity_poly.pdbx_seq_one_letter_code
_entity_poly.pdbx_strand_id
1 'polypeptide(L)'
;MRYHSSQYHTRNSNKLVHDHFAIVAMKRTSTVLALFQMLLLVQMASADVTSTDIATSTDPASPELLEKTWTVSAASLDKLEIHVAGNVFVDHDTSLQSDAQVVAKVVMRASSSKLLDAVDVTDIGGDSDTGVRLHYKNQQVHVEGLVMTQVLLSKPKSLLAVSATNTQNVVLGDNVVLGDKTARLHFSTHGKGHIFVGSTTASFDVRSVGVVVSGDGGIQFQSASLKVAEDVVLSLVGAGHVAVLAEDKFVANKVESAVAGTGKVFVQTPGLQADTLVTEIVENGEVSYATEGTCNSEKIRLAGEGSVNAASIVCKNADVSILGIGEVVVQATERLSATLLLTGSVRYVNTRPKSIQSSGLVLESSIKQAQANPIAKYSPLTPPNRAATAVFLTVEAANNDDSPYIHVRPAVATGMRLQNLSASLPESMSALVLFEVAIGAMAFVAVSVFKFQQRRIRNKYQTLLP
;
A
#
# COMPACT_ATOMS: atom_id res chain seq x y z
N MET A 1 29.96 -37.51 -73.71
CA MET A 1 31.36 -37.04 -73.79
C MET A 1 31.94 -37.21 -72.38
N ARG A 2 32.95 -38.05 -72.15
CA ARG A 2 34.42 -37.73 -72.18
C ARG A 2 34.78 -36.45 -71.38
N TYR A 3 35.86 -36.38 -70.58
CA TYR A 3 36.70 -37.37 -69.86
C TYR A 3 37.77 -36.54 -69.09
N HIS A 4 38.19 -36.93 -67.87
CA HIS A 4 39.44 -36.47 -67.17
C HIS A 4 39.62 -34.95 -66.84
N SER A 5 40.17 -34.56 -65.67
CA SER A 5 41.60 -34.46 -65.25
C SER A 5 42.35 -33.27 -65.93
N SER A 6 43.47 -32.69 -65.47
CA SER A 6 44.41 -32.94 -64.34
C SER A 6 45.38 -31.73 -64.17
N GLN A 7 45.80 -31.44 -62.93
CA GLN A 7 47.10 -30.90 -62.46
C GLN A 7 47.77 -29.58 -62.99
N TYR A 8 48.26 -28.82 -62.00
CA TYR A 8 49.57 -28.11 -61.83
C TYR A 8 50.41 -27.57 -63.00
N HIS A 9 50.85 -26.30 -62.84
CA HIS A 9 52.26 -25.87 -62.67
C HIS A 9 52.29 -24.41 -62.12
N THR A 10 53.31 -23.85 -61.44
CA THR A 10 54.77 -24.14 -61.44
C THR A 10 55.50 -23.65 -60.16
N ARG A 11 56.49 -24.44 -59.68
CA ARG A 11 57.81 -24.09 -59.06
C ARG A 11 57.99 -23.13 -57.85
N ASN A 12 58.55 -23.72 -56.78
CA ASN A 12 59.81 -23.39 -56.04
C ASN A 12 60.03 -21.98 -55.40
N SER A 13 60.68 -21.82 -54.24
CA SER A 13 61.73 -22.65 -53.58
C SER A 13 61.89 -22.43 -52.04
N ASN A 14 62.30 -23.49 -51.30
CA ASN A 14 63.35 -23.60 -50.24
C ASN A 14 63.73 -22.37 -49.37
N LYS A 15 64.07 -22.41 -48.07
CA LYS A 15 64.31 -23.40 -46.97
C LYS A 15 64.17 -22.59 -45.63
N LEU A 16 63.68 -23.06 -44.47
CA LEU A 16 64.06 -24.16 -43.55
C LEU A 16 65.31 -23.88 -42.65
N VAL A 17 65.15 -24.07 -41.32
CA VAL A 17 66.16 -24.39 -40.24
C VAL A 17 66.43 -23.34 -39.11
N HIS A 18 65.75 -23.58 -37.97
CA HIS A 18 66.20 -23.71 -36.55
C HIS A 18 67.10 -22.75 -35.72
N ASP A 19 66.75 -22.79 -34.41
CA ASP A 19 67.56 -22.83 -33.16
C ASP A 19 68.00 -21.57 -32.35
N HIS A 20 67.28 -21.42 -31.21
CA HIS A 20 67.77 -21.34 -29.83
C HIS A 20 69.16 -20.73 -29.51
N PHE A 21 69.15 -19.72 -28.62
CA PHE A 21 70.22 -19.58 -27.61
C PHE A 21 69.73 -19.04 -26.25
N ALA A 22 70.55 -19.29 -25.22
CA ALA A 22 70.25 -19.25 -23.79
C ALA A 22 71.37 -18.54 -22.99
N ILE A 23 71.22 -17.98 -21.79
CA ILE A 23 70.09 -17.68 -20.86
C ILE A 23 70.65 -16.53 -19.92
N VAL A 24 69.97 -16.16 -18.82
CA VAL A 24 70.54 -15.69 -17.51
C VAL A 24 70.13 -14.27 -17.02
N ALA A 25 69.49 -14.29 -15.84
CA ALA A 25 69.45 -13.28 -14.76
C ALA A 25 68.67 -11.95 -14.90
N MET A 26 68.19 -11.33 -13.81
CA MET A 26 67.65 -11.84 -12.51
C MET A 26 67.03 -10.63 -11.76
N LYS A 27 65.88 -10.82 -11.08
CA LYS A 27 65.33 -9.94 -10.02
C LYS A 27 65.40 -8.41 -10.22
N ARG A 28 64.25 -7.80 -10.58
CA ARG A 28 63.68 -6.76 -9.72
C ARG A 28 62.19 -7.00 -9.47
N THR A 29 61.88 -7.18 -8.20
CA THR A 29 60.55 -7.28 -7.62
C THR A 29 59.91 -5.90 -7.47
N SER A 30 58.57 -5.91 -7.42
CA SER A 30 57.70 -4.94 -6.72
C SER A 30 57.13 -3.74 -7.50
N THR A 31 55.90 -3.39 -7.08
CA THR A 31 55.14 -2.14 -7.26
C THR A 31 54.88 -1.61 -8.69
N VAL A 32 53.92 -2.22 -9.39
CA VAL A 32 52.79 -1.47 -10.02
C VAL A 32 51.51 -2.31 -9.87
N LEU A 33 51.01 -2.45 -8.64
CA LEU A 33 49.73 -3.08 -8.31
C LEU A 33 48.89 -2.11 -7.46
N ALA A 34 48.68 -0.90 -7.96
CA ALA A 34 47.78 0.11 -7.40
C ALA A 34 47.63 1.28 -8.40
N LEU A 35 46.52 1.32 -9.13
CA LEU A 35 45.87 2.49 -9.77
C LEU A 35 44.94 2.06 -10.93
N PHE A 36 43.97 1.18 -10.63
CA PHE A 36 42.77 1.04 -11.46
C PHE A 36 41.50 0.80 -10.60
N GLN A 37 41.46 1.40 -9.40
CA GLN A 37 40.17 1.78 -8.79
C GLN A 37 39.65 3.02 -9.53
N MET A 38 39.20 2.82 -10.76
CA MET A 38 38.39 3.81 -11.45
C MET A 38 36.97 3.68 -10.90
N LEU A 39 36.53 4.71 -10.19
CA LEU A 39 35.29 4.72 -9.43
C LEU A 39 34.07 4.67 -10.37
N LEU A 40 33.63 3.47 -10.77
CA LEU A 40 32.32 3.28 -11.39
C LEU A 40 31.24 3.43 -10.31
N LEU A 41 30.82 4.69 -10.09
CA LEU A 41 29.49 4.99 -9.60
C LEU A 41 28.48 4.61 -10.70
N VAL A 42 28.20 3.31 -10.83
CA VAL A 42 26.97 2.86 -11.49
C VAL A 42 25.83 3.36 -10.62
N GLN A 43 25.05 4.31 -11.12
CA GLN A 43 23.72 4.55 -10.57
C GLN A 43 22.89 3.29 -10.86
N MET A 44 22.74 2.44 -9.85
CA MET A 44 21.88 1.27 -9.94
C MET A 44 20.43 1.76 -10.10
N ALA A 45 19.91 1.62 -11.32
CA ALA A 45 18.53 1.96 -11.67
C ALA A 45 17.54 0.88 -11.20
N SER A 46 18.01 -0.36 -11.07
CA SER A 46 17.32 -1.49 -10.46
C SER A 46 17.94 -1.82 -9.10
N ALA A 47 17.16 -2.35 -8.17
CA ALA A 47 17.69 -2.87 -6.92
C ALA A 47 18.37 -4.24 -7.13
N ASP A 48 19.59 -4.40 -6.66
CA ASP A 48 20.25 -5.71 -6.54
C ASP A 48 19.86 -6.37 -5.22
N VAL A 49 19.53 -7.66 -5.24
CA VAL A 49 19.07 -8.39 -4.05
C VAL A 49 19.86 -9.68 -3.88
N THR A 50 20.55 -9.80 -2.75
CA THR A 50 21.34 -10.99 -2.38
C THR A 50 20.79 -11.61 -1.11
N SER A 51 20.75 -12.94 -1.02
CA SER A 51 20.24 -13.66 0.17
C SER A 51 21.32 -14.48 0.86
N THR A 52 21.28 -14.55 2.19
CA THR A 52 22.06 -15.52 2.97
C THR A 52 21.48 -16.93 2.83
N ASP A 53 22.30 -17.93 3.16
CA ASP A 53 21.81 -19.25 3.56
C ASP A 53 20.94 -19.14 4.83
N ILE A 54 20.17 -20.20 5.12
CA ILE A 54 19.38 -20.31 6.35
C ILE A 54 20.31 -20.64 7.52
N ALA A 55 20.24 -19.86 8.58
CA ALA A 55 20.99 -20.05 9.82
C ALA A 55 20.06 -20.12 11.05
N THR A 56 20.61 -20.35 12.23
CA THR A 56 19.90 -20.11 13.50
C THR A 56 19.71 -18.61 13.72
N SER A 57 18.57 -18.22 14.30
CA SER A 57 18.24 -16.84 14.64
C SER A 57 19.34 -16.17 15.47
N THR A 58 19.65 -14.92 15.11
CA THR A 58 20.58 -14.06 15.86
C THR A 58 19.86 -13.22 16.92
N ASP A 59 18.53 -13.21 16.93
CA ASP A 59 17.70 -12.48 17.87
C ASP A 59 17.59 -13.21 19.22
N PRO A 60 18.06 -12.62 20.34
CA PRO A 60 17.98 -13.24 21.66
C PRO A 60 16.55 -13.40 22.19
N ALA A 61 15.55 -12.75 21.57
CA ALA A 61 14.14 -12.95 21.90
C ALA A 61 13.50 -14.15 21.17
N SER A 62 14.19 -14.73 20.17
CA SER A 62 13.70 -15.87 19.39
C SER A 62 14.82 -16.84 18.92
N PRO A 63 15.72 -17.30 19.81
CA PRO A 63 16.89 -18.11 19.45
C PRO A 63 16.54 -19.51 18.91
N GLU A 64 15.33 -19.99 19.16
CA GLU A 64 14.81 -21.27 18.64
C GLU A 64 14.36 -21.23 17.18
N LEU A 65 14.28 -20.04 16.57
CA LEU A 65 13.88 -19.88 15.17
C LEU A 65 15.09 -20.02 14.23
N LEU A 66 14.80 -20.32 12.98
CA LEU A 66 15.73 -20.17 11.86
C LEU A 66 15.58 -18.78 11.27
N GLU A 67 16.64 -18.24 10.68
CA GLU A 67 16.70 -16.90 10.09
C GLU A 67 17.26 -16.95 8.67
N LYS A 68 16.69 -16.13 7.79
CA LYS A 68 17.20 -15.85 6.45
C LYS A 68 17.15 -14.34 6.20
N THR A 69 18.24 -13.79 5.67
CA THR A 69 18.36 -12.36 5.39
C THR A 69 18.55 -12.11 3.90
N TRP A 70 17.78 -11.17 3.34
CA TRP A 70 18.02 -10.59 2.03
C TRP A 70 18.56 -9.17 2.21
N THR A 71 19.67 -8.85 1.54
CA THR A 71 20.26 -7.52 1.49
C THR A 71 19.90 -6.87 0.16
N VAL A 72 19.31 -5.68 0.23
CA VAL A 72 18.86 -4.89 -0.92
C VAL A 72 19.81 -3.72 -1.13
N SER A 73 20.42 -3.64 -2.31
CA SER A 73 21.37 -2.61 -2.71
C SER A 73 20.80 -1.79 -3.87
N ALA A 74 20.63 -0.48 -3.68
CA ALA A 74 20.03 0.41 -4.67
C ALA A 74 20.40 1.89 -4.42
N ALA A 75 20.01 2.80 -5.32
CA ALA A 75 20.16 4.24 -5.07
C ALA A 75 19.19 4.74 -3.97
N SER A 76 17.94 4.26 -4.00
CA SER A 76 16.85 4.59 -3.09
C SER A 76 15.95 3.37 -2.90
N LEU A 77 15.08 3.44 -1.89
CA LEU A 77 13.96 2.52 -1.73
C LEU A 77 12.77 3.34 -1.22
N ASP A 78 11.76 3.51 -2.06
CA ASP A 78 10.57 4.30 -1.77
C ASP A 78 9.27 3.47 -1.79
N LYS A 79 9.30 2.26 -2.36
CA LYS A 79 8.16 1.34 -2.43
C LYS A 79 8.47 -0.05 -1.83
N LEU A 80 7.48 -0.62 -1.14
CA LEU A 80 7.55 -1.95 -0.55
C LEU A 80 6.26 -2.74 -0.83
N GLU A 81 6.35 -3.88 -1.50
CA GLU A 81 5.23 -4.81 -1.69
C GLU A 81 5.42 -6.06 -0.80
N ILE A 82 4.48 -6.32 0.10
CA ILE A 82 4.57 -7.35 1.13
C ILE A 82 3.52 -8.42 0.85
N HIS A 83 3.90 -9.51 0.19
CA HIS A 83 3.02 -10.63 -0.18
C HIS A 83 3.27 -11.89 0.66
N VAL A 84 3.87 -11.72 1.85
CA VAL A 84 4.23 -12.81 2.79
C VAL A 84 3.31 -12.87 4.00
N ALA A 85 3.17 -14.06 4.56
CA ALA A 85 2.34 -14.35 5.73
C ALA A 85 2.94 -13.87 7.06
N GLY A 86 2.08 -13.76 8.08
CA GLY A 86 2.44 -13.38 9.44
C GLY A 86 2.51 -11.88 9.66
N ASN A 87 3.18 -11.47 10.74
CA ASN A 87 3.44 -10.06 11.03
C ASN A 87 4.75 -9.59 10.36
N VAL A 88 4.73 -8.37 9.82
CA VAL A 88 5.89 -7.70 9.22
C VAL A 88 6.10 -6.35 9.89
N PHE A 89 7.31 -6.09 10.36
CA PHE A 89 7.70 -4.81 10.96
C PHE A 89 8.69 -4.12 10.06
N VAL A 90 8.43 -2.87 9.69
CA VAL A 90 9.36 -2.03 8.95
C VAL A 90 9.94 -1.03 9.95
N ASP A 91 11.26 -0.99 10.06
CA ASP A 91 12.00 -0.16 11.01
C ASP A 91 13.17 0.53 10.31
N HIS A 92 13.67 1.63 10.88
CA HIS A 92 14.91 2.26 10.45
C HIS A 92 16.08 1.81 11.35
N ASP A 93 17.17 1.34 10.74
CA ASP A 93 18.37 0.86 11.42
C ASP A 93 19.60 1.69 10.99
N THR A 94 20.14 2.47 11.93
CA THR A 94 21.31 3.32 11.72
C THR A 94 22.59 2.55 11.45
N SER A 95 22.69 1.27 11.87
CA SER A 95 23.89 0.45 11.65
C SER A 95 24.14 0.16 10.16
N LEU A 96 23.07 0.14 9.37
CA LEU A 96 23.11 -0.13 7.93
C LEU A 96 23.68 1.03 7.11
N GLN A 97 23.78 2.24 7.67
CA GLN A 97 24.38 3.41 7.00
C GLN A 97 25.90 3.30 6.80
N SER A 98 26.53 2.28 7.39
CA SER A 98 27.94 1.96 7.19
C SER A 98 28.26 1.46 5.79
N ASP A 99 27.28 0.90 5.07
CA ASP A 99 27.39 0.52 3.67
C ASP A 99 26.52 1.45 2.80
N ALA A 100 27.17 2.27 1.98
CA ALA A 100 26.50 3.27 1.17
C ALA A 100 25.63 2.70 0.03
N GLN A 101 25.78 1.40 -0.30
CA GLN A 101 24.97 0.75 -1.33
C GLN A 101 23.72 0.07 -0.75
N VAL A 102 23.76 -0.38 0.51
CA VAL A 102 22.64 -1.09 1.14
C VAL A 102 21.52 -0.11 1.52
N VAL A 103 20.34 -0.28 0.92
CA VAL A 103 19.14 0.52 1.23
C VAL A 103 18.25 -0.16 2.26
N ALA A 104 18.22 -1.51 2.27
CA ALA A 104 17.45 -2.28 3.24
C ALA A 104 18.01 -3.68 3.49
N LYS A 105 17.63 -4.27 4.62
CA LYS A 105 17.71 -5.71 4.88
C LYS A 105 16.35 -6.26 5.25
N VAL A 106 15.90 -7.30 4.55
CA VAL A 106 14.74 -8.10 4.93
C VAL A 106 15.25 -9.27 5.76
N VAL A 107 14.80 -9.41 7.00
CA VAL A 107 15.16 -10.51 7.90
C VAL A 107 13.89 -11.28 8.24
N MET A 108 13.78 -12.50 7.73
CA MET A 108 12.65 -13.40 8.01
C MET A 108 13.09 -14.47 8.99
N ARG A 109 12.33 -14.63 10.08
CA ARG A 109 12.53 -15.70 11.07
C ARG A 109 11.37 -16.66 11.03
N ALA A 110 11.64 -17.95 11.05
CA ALA A 110 10.60 -18.97 11.05
C ALA A 110 11.02 -20.26 11.76
N SER A 111 10.05 -21.04 12.25
CA SER A 111 10.30 -22.34 12.88
C SER A 111 10.55 -23.48 11.89
N SER A 112 10.63 -23.19 10.59
CA SER A 112 10.73 -24.17 9.51
C SER A 112 11.53 -23.60 8.34
N SER A 113 12.57 -24.32 7.88
CA SER A 113 13.36 -23.91 6.72
C SER A 113 12.50 -23.81 5.46
N LYS A 114 11.50 -24.70 5.31
CA LYS A 114 10.54 -24.66 4.20
C LYS A 114 9.75 -23.36 4.10
N LEU A 115 9.51 -22.64 5.21
CA LEU A 115 8.90 -21.31 5.17
C LEU A 115 9.85 -20.25 4.59
N LEU A 116 11.13 -20.32 4.96
CA LEU A 116 12.18 -19.39 4.51
C LEU A 116 12.61 -19.65 3.06
N ASP A 117 12.62 -20.91 2.63
CA ASP A 117 12.93 -21.31 1.26
C ASP A 117 11.80 -20.99 0.27
N ALA A 118 10.55 -20.92 0.76
CA ALA A 118 9.38 -20.55 -0.02
C ALA A 118 9.32 -19.07 -0.40
N VAL A 119 9.99 -18.19 0.37
CA VAL A 119 10.00 -16.75 0.14
C VAL A 119 11.15 -16.34 -0.78
N ASP A 120 10.88 -15.29 -1.57
CA ASP A 120 11.91 -14.53 -2.26
C ASP A 120 11.69 -13.01 -2.13
N VAL A 121 12.74 -12.26 -2.42
CA VAL A 121 12.73 -10.79 -2.45
C VAL A 121 13.29 -10.34 -3.79
N THR A 122 12.46 -9.66 -4.58
CA THR A 122 12.82 -9.18 -5.92
C THR A 122 12.66 -7.67 -6.02
N ASP A 123 13.41 -7.05 -6.92
CA ASP A 123 13.16 -5.69 -7.37
C ASP A 123 11.83 -5.60 -8.13
N ILE A 124 11.16 -4.44 -8.02
CA ILE A 124 9.94 -4.08 -8.76
C ILE A 124 10.23 -2.92 -9.73
N GLY A 125 11.51 -2.58 -9.91
CA GLY A 125 11.99 -1.42 -10.65
C GLY A 125 11.32 -1.21 -12.02
N GLY A 126 10.83 0.01 -12.20
CA GLY A 126 10.50 0.61 -13.49
C GLY A 126 11.17 1.98 -13.60
N ASP A 127 10.99 2.69 -14.72
CA ASP A 127 11.74 3.91 -15.08
C ASP A 127 11.72 5.08 -14.06
N SER A 128 10.91 5.03 -13.00
CA SER A 128 10.85 6.09 -11.96
C SER A 128 10.77 5.64 -10.50
N ASP A 129 10.46 4.37 -10.21
CA ASP A 129 10.04 3.91 -8.87
C ASP A 129 10.99 2.83 -8.37
N THR A 130 11.54 2.97 -7.15
CA THR A 130 12.55 2.07 -6.57
C THR A 130 11.98 1.25 -5.42
N GLY A 131 11.62 -0.02 -5.68
CA GLY A 131 10.92 -0.82 -4.68
C GLY A 131 11.25 -2.31 -4.70
N VAL A 132 11.00 -2.98 -3.58
CA VAL A 132 11.16 -4.44 -3.48
C VAL A 132 9.87 -5.16 -3.10
N ARG A 133 9.70 -6.36 -3.65
CA ARG A 133 8.57 -7.26 -3.39
C ARG A 133 9.03 -8.50 -2.64
N LEU A 134 8.55 -8.63 -1.41
CA LEU A 134 8.62 -9.86 -0.62
C LEU A 134 7.45 -10.75 -1.09
N HIS A 135 7.72 -11.91 -1.66
CA HIS A 135 6.68 -12.79 -2.20
C HIS A 135 7.04 -14.27 -2.07
N TYR A 136 6.10 -15.14 -2.44
CA TYR A 136 6.35 -16.58 -2.53
C TYR A 136 6.81 -16.97 -3.93
N LYS A 137 7.84 -17.81 -3.99
CA LYS A 137 8.30 -18.43 -5.23
C LYS A 137 7.20 -19.28 -5.86
N ASN A 138 7.19 -19.36 -7.18
CA ASN A 138 6.23 -20.16 -7.93
C ASN A 138 6.53 -21.67 -7.84
N GLN A 139 6.21 -22.27 -6.69
CA GLN A 139 6.47 -23.68 -6.40
C GLN A 139 5.40 -24.27 -5.47
N GLN A 140 5.18 -25.58 -5.59
CA GLN A 140 4.25 -26.32 -4.73
C GLN A 140 4.81 -26.46 -3.32
N VAL A 141 4.24 -25.73 -2.35
CA VAL A 141 4.66 -25.74 -0.94
C VAL A 141 3.44 -25.81 -0.04
N HIS A 142 3.45 -26.77 0.88
CA HIS A 142 2.54 -26.79 2.03
C HIS A 142 3.38 -26.88 3.32
N VAL A 143 3.19 -25.92 4.23
CA VAL A 143 3.98 -25.81 5.46
C VAL A 143 3.20 -25.07 6.55
N GLU A 144 3.33 -25.57 7.77
CA GLU A 144 2.92 -24.89 9.00
C GLU A 144 4.16 -24.43 9.77
N GLY A 145 4.08 -23.28 10.46
CA GLY A 145 5.11 -22.86 11.39
C GLY A 145 4.88 -21.47 11.98
N LEU A 146 5.74 -21.09 12.91
CA LEU A 146 5.85 -19.71 13.38
C LEU A 146 6.63 -18.89 12.36
N VAL A 147 6.24 -17.63 12.13
CA VAL A 147 6.93 -16.70 11.24
C VAL A 147 6.89 -15.26 11.76
N MET A 148 7.98 -14.52 11.53
CA MET A 148 8.12 -13.09 11.77
C MET A 148 8.98 -12.50 10.65
N THR A 149 8.65 -11.31 10.14
CA THR A 149 9.53 -10.60 9.19
C THR A 149 9.85 -9.19 9.69
N GLN A 150 11.10 -8.78 9.54
CA GLN A 150 11.54 -7.40 9.72
C GLN A 150 12.11 -6.86 8.42
N VAL A 151 11.83 -5.60 8.11
CA VAL A 151 12.43 -4.85 7.01
C VAL A 151 13.15 -3.65 7.61
N LEU A 152 14.47 -3.73 7.65
CA LEU A 152 15.35 -2.73 8.25
C LEU A 152 15.86 -1.79 7.16
N LEU A 153 15.46 -0.51 7.20
CA LEU A 153 15.83 0.51 6.22
C LEU A 153 17.09 1.26 6.69
N SER A 154 18.06 1.48 5.80
CA SER A 154 19.28 2.24 6.15
C SER A 154 19.05 3.75 6.16
N LYS A 155 18.17 4.26 5.30
CA LYS A 155 17.80 5.69 5.22
C LYS A 155 16.47 5.92 5.94
N PRO A 156 16.40 6.87 6.89
CA PRO A 156 15.15 7.23 7.55
C PRO A 156 14.27 8.03 6.59
N LYS A 157 12.95 7.95 6.78
CA LYS A 157 11.93 8.71 6.05
C LYS A 157 12.07 8.50 4.55
N SER A 158 12.12 7.24 4.13
CA SER A 158 12.40 6.82 2.77
C SER A 158 11.16 6.30 2.04
N LEU A 159 10.25 5.61 2.74
CA LEU A 159 9.08 5.02 2.09
C LEU A 159 7.98 6.03 1.76
N LEU A 160 7.52 5.96 0.52
CA LEU A 160 6.33 6.62 -0.03
C LEU A 160 5.15 5.65 -0.13
N ALA A 161 5.40 4.40 -0.55
CA ALA A 161 4.35 3.43 -0.85
C ALA A 161 4.57 2.08 -0.16
N VAL A 162 3.51 1.53 0.45
CA VAL A 162 3.49 0.16 0.99
C VAL A 162 2.21 -0.55 0.57
N SER A 163 2.34 -1.74 0.00
CA SER A 163 1.21 -2.66 -0.20
C SER A 163 1.38 -3.94 0.61
N ALA A 164 0.27 -4.50 1.07
CA ALA A 164 0.23 -5.77 1.81
C ALA A 164 -0.83 -6.70 1.20
N THR A 165 -0.46 -7.97 0.97
CA THR A 165 -1.36 -9.01 0.46
C THR A 165 -1.05 -10.31 1.20
N ASN A 166 -2.08 -11.02 1.70
CA ASN A 166 -1.93 -12.26 2.48
C ASN A 166 -1.15 -12.14 3.81
N THR A 167 -0.66 -10.95 4.17
CA THR A 167 -0.03 -10.62 5.45
C THR A 167 -1.07 -10.49 6.56
N GLN A 168 -0.70 -10.81 7.81
CA GLN A 168 -1.59 -10.61 8.97
C GLN A 168 -1.55 -9.16 9.45
N ASN A 169 -0.35 -8.60 9.64
CA ASN A 169 -0.18 -7.19 9.99
C ASN A 169 1.13 -6.63 9.41
N VAL A 170 1.10 -5.37 9.02
CA VAL A 170 2.30 -4.58 8.68
C VAL A 170 2.37 -3.39 9.63
N VAL A 171 3.49 -3.23 10.34
CA VAL A 171 3.72 -2.10 11.25
C VAL A 171 4.85 -1.26 10.70
N LEU A 172 4.57 -0.01 10.34
CA LEU A 172 5.59 0.96 9.93
C LEU A 172 6.04 1.75 11.15
N GLY A 173 7.28 1.51 11.59
CA GLY A 173 7.89 2.17 12.74
C GLY A 173 8.18 3.66 12.55
N ASP A 174 8.62 4.30 13.62
CA ASP A 174 9.01 5.71 13.58
C ASP A 174 10.15 5.96 12.58
N ASN A 175 10.10 7.11 11.90
CA ASN A 175 11.08 7.51 10.88
C ASN A 175 11.19 6.55 9.68
N VAL A 176 10.16 5.77 9.35
CA VAL A 176 10.10 4.96 8.11
C VAL A 176 9.52 5.75 6.94
N VAL A 177 8.38 6.42 7.15
CA VAL A 177 7.59 7.09 6.09
C VAL A 177 8.10 8.51 5.80
N LEU A 178 8.16 8.90 4.53
CA LEU A 178 8.57 10.23 4.09
C LEU A 178 7.45 11.27 4.23
N GLY A 179 7.62 12.22 5.16
CA GLY A 179 6.62 13.25 5.48
C GLY A 179 6.85 14.64 4.87
N ASP A 180 7.45 14.74 3.68
CA ASP A 180 7.79 16.01 3.02
C ASP A 180 6.78 16.49 1.95
N LYS A 181 6.87 17.78 1.59
CA LYS A 181 5.89 18.48 0.72
C LYS A 181 5.79 17.95 -0.71
N THR A 182 6.74 17.12 -1.13
CA THR A 182 6.77 16.47 -2.45
C THR A 182 6.19 15.06 -2.39
N ALA A 183 6.24 14.42 -1.22
CA ALA A 183 5.82 13.05 -0.97
C ALA A 183 4.36 12.80 -1.36
N ARG A 184 4.14 11.75 -2.15
CA ARG A 184 2.83 11.16 -2.41
C ARG A 184 2.76 9.84 -1.67
N LEU A 185 2.04 9.82 -0.55
CA LEU A 185 1.93 8.61 0.25
C LEU A 185 0.87 7.67 -0.30
N HIS A 186 1.13 6.37 -0.34
CA HIS A 186 0.16 5.37 -0.80
C HIS A 186 0.26 4.07 0.00
N PHE A 187 -0.77 3.78 0.79
CA PHE A 187 -0.88 2.56 1.60
C PHE A 187 -2.03 1.70 1.10
N SER A 188 -1.78 0.41 0.88
CA SER A 188 -2.81 -0.50 0.37
C SER A 188 -2.76 -1.88 1.02
N THR A 189 -3.91 -2.46 1.35
CA THR A 189 -4.01 -3.82 1.90
C THR A 189 -5.08 -4.63 1.17
N HIS A 190 -4.77 -5.89 0.85
CA HIS A 190 -5.70 -6.86 0.30
C HIS A 190 -5.81 -8.10 1.19
N GLY A 191 -7.05 -8.52 1.44
CA GLY A 191 -7.40 -9.65 2.30
C GLY A 191 -7.80 -9.21 3.70
N LYS A 192 -7.22 -9.85 4.73
CA LYS A 192 -7.61 -9.68 6.15
C LYS A 192 -6.57 -8.95 7.00
N GLY A 193 -5.51 -8.44 6.37
CA GLY A 193 -4.36 -7.85 7.08
C GLY A 193 -4.54 -6.39 7.44
N HIS A 194 -3.95 -5.97 8.55
CA HIS A 194 -3.93 -4.56 8.97
C HIS A 194 -2.59 -3.87 8.66
N ILE A 195 -2.62 -2.60 8.26
CA ILE A 195 -1.41 -1.75 8.19
C ILE A 195 -1.52 -0.64 9.22
N PHE A 196 -0.48 -0.52 10.06
CA PHE A 196 -0.31 0.56 11.03
C PHE A 196 0.74 1.52 10.48
N VAL A 197 0.35 2.78 10.26
CA VAL A 197 1.16 3.82 9.63
C VAL A 197 1.35 4.99 10.58
N GLY A 198 2.60 5.32 10.89
CA GLY A 198 2.94 6.48 11.71
C GLY A 198 2.62 6.28 13.20
N SER A 199 2.65 7.39 13.94
CA SER A 199 2.53 7.43 15.39
C SER A 199 1.94 8.77 15.83
N THR A 200 1.43 8.85 17.05
CA THR A 200 0.81 10.07 17.61
C THR A 200 1.77 11.24 17.79
N THR A 201 3.06 11.06 17.51
CA THR A 201 4.11 12.10 17.52
C THR A 201 4.61 12.48 16.13
N ALA A 202 4.30 11.68 15.09
CA ALA A 202 4.76 11.91 13.73
C ALA A 202 3.97 13.05 13.05
N SER A 203 4.66 13.98 12.39
CA SER A 203 4.02 15.05 11.62
C SER A 203 4.35 14.95 10.13
N PHE A 204 3.33 15.15 9.29
CA PHE A 204 3.39 14.99 7.85
C PHE A 204 2.94 16.29 7.17
N ASP A 205 3.78 16.91 6.33
CA ASP A 205 3.41 18.03 5.45
C ASP A 205 3.64 17.58 4.01
N VAL A 206 2.67 16.85 3.44
CA VAL A 206 2.81 16.03 2.22
C VAL A 206 1.99 16.54 1.03
N ARG A 207 2.25 16.00 -0.16
CA ARG A 207 1.53 16.36 -1.38
C ARG A 207 0.14 15.73 -1.43
N SER A 208 0.06 14.41 -1.30
CA SER A 208 -1.17 13.62 -1.36
C SER A 208 -1.07 12.37 -0.48
N VAL A 209 -2.21 11.83 -0.05
CA VAL A 209 -2.27 10.58 0.73
C VAL A 209 -3.35 9.66 0.15
N GLY A 210 -2.96 8.49 -0.34
CA GLY A 210 -3.86 7.40 -0.72
C GLY A 210 -3.88 6.30 0.33
N VAL A 211 -5.06 5.86 0.74
CA VAL A 211 -5.27 4.70 1.62
C VAL A 211 -6.31 3.80 0.97
N VAL A 212 -5.95 2.55 0.68
CA VAL A 212 -6.79 1.60 -0.08
C VAL A 212 -6.93 0.28 0.68
N VAL A 213 -8.16 -0.11 1.01
CA VAL A 213 -8.49 -1.39 1.66
C VAL A 213 -9.36 -2.22 0.75
N SER A 214 -8.99 -3.49 0.53
CA SER A 214 -9.77 -4.47 -0.22
C SER A 214 -9.91 -5.76 0.59
N GLY A 215 -11.09 -6.04 1.14
CA GLY A 215 -11.38 -7.20 1.98
C GLY A 215 -11.84 -6.83 3.40
N ASP A 216 -11.42 -7.61 4.38
CA ASP A 216 -11.84 -7.54 5.78
C ASP A 216 -10.78 -6.89 6.70
N GLY A 217 -9.60 -6.59 6.16
CA GLY A 217 -8.48 -5.98 6.89
C GLY A 217 -8.68 -4.50 7.21
N GLY A 218 -7.59 -3.74 7.31
CA GLY A 218 -7.73 -2.29 7.48
C GLY A 218 -6.44 -1.50 7.50
N ILE A 219 -6.54 -0.19 7.47
CA ILE A 219 -5.37 0.70 7.57
C ILE A 219 -5.66 1.78 8.62
N GLN A 220 -4.75 1.87 9.60
CA GLN A 220 -4.75 2.89 10.64
C GLN A 220 -3.57 3.83 10.40
N PHE A 221 -3.85 5.07 10.00
CA PHE A 221 -2.88 6.15 9.86
C PHE A 221 -2.95 7.05 11.08
N GLN A 222 -1.85 7.16 11.83
CA GLN A 222 -1.71 8.00 13.01
C GLN A 222 -0.64 9.08 12.84
N SER A 223 -0.94 10.26 13.35
CA SER A 223 -0.07 11.44 13.30
C SER A 223 -0.35 12.38 14.46
N ALA A 224 0.62 13.19 14.85
CA ALA A 224 0.38 14.43 15.58
C ALA A 224 -0.34 15.44 14.66
N SER A 225 0.24 15.70 13.49
CA SER A 225 -0.36 16.59 12.50
C SER A 225 -0.25 16.05 11.07
N LEU A 226 -1.31 16.26 10.29
CA LEU A 226 -1.39 15.88 8.88
C LEU A 226 -1.77 17.10 8.03
N LYS A 227 -0.86 17.53 7.17
CA LYS A 227 -1.08 18.60 6.20
C LYS A 227 -0.87 18.04 4.79
N VAL A 228 -1.86 18.23 3.92
CA VAL A 228 -1.89 17.65 2.58
C VAL A 228 -2.19 18.74 1.55
N ALA A 229 -1.28 18.95 0.60
CA ALA A 229 -1.35 20.07 -0.34
C ALA A 229 -2.42 19.88 -1.43
N GLU A 230 -2.60 18.64 -1.91
CA GLU A 230 -3.61 18.26 -2.90
C GLU A 230 -4.72 17.46 -2.21
N ASP A 231 -4.75 16.14 -2.36
CA ASP A 231 -5.87 15.30 -1.97
C ASP A 231 -5.51 14.14 -1.04
N VAL A 232 -6.46 13.83 -0.16
CA VAL A 232 -6.51 12.60 0.64
C VAL A 232 -7.62 11.72 0.07
N VAL A 233 -7.28 10.50 -0.33
CA VAL A 233 -8.20 9.52 -0.92
C VAL A 233 -8.23 8.28 -0.02
N LEU A 234 -9.38 8.00 0.58
CA LEU A 234 -9.64 6.86 1.45
C LEU A 234 -10.62 5.95 0.71
N SER A 235 -10.14 4.83 0.16
CA SER A 235 -10.93 3.89 -0.62
C SER A 235 -11.06 2.56 0.11
N LEU A 236 -12.29 2.08 0.30
CA LEU A 236 -12.57 0.80 0.94
C LEU A 236 -13.53 -0.03 0.09
N VAL A 237 -13.16 -1.29 -0.16
CA VAL A 237 -14.01 -2.29 -0.81
C VAL A 237 -14.07 -3.53 0.09
N GLY A 238 -15.24 -3.90 0.59
CA GLY A 238 -15.44 -5.04 1.49
C GLY A 238 -15.97 -4.66 2.88
N ALA A 239 -15.54 -5.40 3.91
CA ALA A 239 -16.03 -5.31 5.29
C ALA A 239 -15.00 -4.73 6.29
N GLY A 240 -13.81 -4.36 5.81
CA GLY A 240 -12.71 -3.84 6.62
C GLY A 240 -12.90 -2.44 7.20
N HIS A 241 -11.79 -1.76 7.55
CA HIS A 241 -11.84 -0.37 8.01
C HIS A 241 -10.66 0.49 7.56
N VAL A 242 -10.89 1.80 7.45
CA VAL A 242 -9.84 2.83 7.33
C VAL A 242 -10.01 3.81 8.49
N ALA A 243 -8.91 4.12 9.19
CA ALA A 243 -8.89 5.15 10.23
C ALA A 243 -7.76 6.13 9.97
N VAL A 244 -8.08 7.43 9.89
CA VAL A 244 -7.11 8.53 9.78
C VAL A 244 -7.24 9.41 11.02
N LEU A 245 -6.16 9.46 11.80
CA LEU A 245 -6.11 10.03 13.13
C LEU A 245 -4.98 11.08 13.19
N ALA A 246 -5.33 12.32 13.53
CA ALA A 246 -4.37 13.41 13.72
C ALA A 246 -4.65 14.14 15.05
N GLU A 247 -3.78 13.93 16.04
CA GLU A 247 -3.98 14.37 17.44
C GLU A 247 -4.14 15.90 17.58
N ASP A 248 -3.40 16.70 16.80
CA ASP A 248 -3.44 18.15 16.84
C ASP A 248 -4.33 18.75 15.72
N LYS A 249 -4.02 18.42 14.46
CA LYS A 249 -4.62 19.09 13.30
C LYS A 249 -4.53 18.27 12.01
N PHE A 250 -5.60 18.32 11.21
CA PHE A 250 -5.63 17.83 9.83
C PHE A 250 -6.01 18.98 8.87
N VAL A 251 -5.11 19.33 7.94
CA VAL A 251 -5.35 20.30 6.86
C VAL A 251 -5.25 19.61 5.51
N ALA A 252 -6.25 19.76 4.65
CA ALA A 252 -6.21 19.26 3.27
C ALA A 252 -6.87 20.27 2.31
N ASN A 253 -6.54 20.24 1.01
CA ASN A 253 -7.43 20.88 0.03
C ASN A 253 -8.68 20.01 -0.14
N LYS A 254 -8.51 18.71 -0.39
CA LYS A 254 -9.63 17.78 -0.59
C LYS A 254 -9.47 16.51 0.25
N VAL A 255 -10.56 16.04 0.86
CA VAL A 255 -10.66 14.70 1.45
C VAL A 255 -11.79 13.95 0.73
N GLU A 256 -11.48 12.78 0.19
CA GLU A 256 -12.42 11.90 -0.52
C GLU A 256 -12.47 10.55 0.20
N SER A 257 -13.66 10.14 0.63
CA SER A 257 -13.93 8.84 1.26
C SER A 257 -14.87 8.04 0.37
N ALA A 258 -14.40 6.93 -0.20
CA ALA A 258 -15.15 6.01 -1.03
C ALA A 258 -15.31 4.65 -0.33
N VAL A 259 -16.55 4.16 -0.20
CA VAL A 259 -16.84 2.87 0.44
C VAL A 259 -17.79 2.05 -0.45
N ALA A 260 -17.41 0.83 -0.76
CA ALA A 260 -18.28 -0.17 -1.38
C ALA A 260 -18.32 -1.44 -0.51
N GLY A 261 -19.50 -1.81 -0.02
CA GLY A 261 -19.68 -2.95 0.90
C GLY A 261 -20.20 -2.52 2.27
N THR A 262 -19.67 -3.11 3.34
CA THR A 262 -20.10 -2.93 4.73
C THR A 262 -19.04 -2.31 5.65
N GLY A 263 -17.83 -2.06 5.14
CA GLY A 263 -16.72 -1.52 5.90
C GLY A 263 -16.87 -0.04 6.27
N LYS A 264 -15.93 0.45 7.06
CA LYS A 264 -16.05 1.75 7.77
C LYS A 264 -14.85 2.66 7.57
N VAL A 265 -15.09 3.95 7.36
CA VAL A 265 -14.04 4.99 7.27
C VAL A 265 -14.22 6.00 8.39
N PHE A 266 -13.17 6.20 9.17
CA PHE A 266 -13.13 7.15 10.28
C PHE A 266 -12.06 8.22 10.03
N VAL A 267 -12.45 9.48 10.16
CA VAL A 267 -11.52 10.61 10.17
C VAL A 267 -11.69 11.34 11.49
N GLN A 268 -10.60 11.46 12.26
CA GLN A 268 -10.62 12.08 13.59
C GLN A 268 -9.42 13.01 13.80
N THR A 269 -9.72 14.25 14.21
CA THR A 269 -8.75 15.27 14.58
C THR A 269 -9.44 16.47 15.25
N PRO A 270 -8.89 17.09 16.31
CA PRO A 270 -9.54 18.24 16.96
C PRO A 270 -9.76 19.46 16.07
N GLY A 271 -9.10 19.54 14.90
CA GLY A 271 -9.31 20.62 13.94
C GLY A 271 -9.13 20.19 12.49
N LEU A 272 -10.16 19.61 11.89
CA LEU A 272 -10.19 19.35 10.44
C LEU A 272 -10.42 20.66 9.67
N GLN A 273 -9.54 20.95 8.71
CA GLN A 273 -9.68 22.08 7.78
C GLN A 273 -9.54 21.55 6.34
N ALA A 274 -10.66 21.42 5.65
CA ALA A 274 -10.71 21.00 4.25
C ALA A 274 -11.34 22.10 3.39
N ASP A 275 -10.92 22.28 2.13
CA ASP A 275 -11.74 23.09 1.21
C ASP A 275 -12.96 22.28 0.76
N THR A 276 -12.73 21.06 0.29
CA THR A 276 -13.78 20.16 -0.21
C THR A 276 -13.76 18.80 0.50
N LEU A 277 -14.91 18.38 1.02
CA LEU A 277 -15.19 16.99 1.42
C LEU A 277 -16.00 16.29 0.34
N VAL A 278 -15.62 15.05 0.01
CA VAL A 278 -16.36 14.15 -0.89
C VAL A 278 -16.56 12.82 -0.18
N THR A 279 -17.78 12.31 -0.20
CA THR A 279 -18.11 10.98 0.32
C THR A 279 -18.94 10.22 -0.71
N GLU A 280 -18.49 9.06 -1.14
CA GLU A 280 -19.24 8.16 -2.03
C GLU A 280 -19.42 6.80 -1.33
N ILE A 281 -20.67 6.41 -1.07
CA ILE A 281 -21.01 5.10 -0.47
C ILE A 281 -21.88 4.30 -1.44
N VAL A 282 -21.52 3.03 -1.61
CA VAL A 282 -22.29 2.00 -2.31
C VAL A 282 -22.56 0.85 -1.33
N GLU A 283 -23.78 0.36 -1.31
CA GLU A 283 -24.33 -0.58 -0.31
C GLU A 283 -24.43 0.02 1.10
N ASN A 284 -23.74 -0.56 2.08
CA ASN A 284 -24.04 -0.46 3.51
C ASN A 284 -22.86 0.10 4.32
N GLY A 285 -21.97 0.84 3.67
CA GLY A 285 -20.79 1.43 4.28
C GLY A 285 -21.10 2.54 5.28
N GLU A 286 -20.14 2.83 6.15
CA GLU A 286 -20.21 3.93 7.13
C GLU A 286 -19.01 4.88 6.97
N VAL A 287 -19.27 6.19 6.93
CA VAL A 287 -18.22 7.22 6.94
C VAL A 287 -18.49 8.21 8.07
N SER A 288 -17.53 8.38 8.98
CA SER A 288 -17.65 9.29 10.13
C SER A 288 -16.49 10.28 10.23
N TYR A 289 -16.83 11.57 10.30
CA TYR A 289 -15.96 12.68 10.65
C TYR A 289 -16.27 13.09 12.10
N ALA A 290 -15.57 12.45 13.05
CA ALA A 290 -16.04 12.33 14.43
C ALA A 290 -15.71 13.52 15.36
N THR A 291 -15.14 14.59 14.82
CA THR A 291 -14.51 15.69 15.59
C THR A 291 -14.69 17.02 14.87
N GLU A 292 -14.44 18.12 15.58
CA GLU A 292 -14.72 19.47 15.08
C GLU A 292 -13.86 19.84 13.85
N GLY A 293 -14.48 20.55 12.91
CA GLY A 293 -13.78 21.04 11.73
C GLY A 293 -14.60 22.02 10.90
N THR A 294 -14.02 22.45 9.78
CA THR A 294 -14.66 23.39 8.85
C THR A 294 -14.42 23.01 7.39
N CYS A 295 -15.39 23.30 6.51
CA CYS A 295 -15.20 23.17 5.06
C CYS A 295 -15.92 24.23 4.21
N ASN A 296 -15.51 24.39 2.94
CA ASN A 296 -16.24 25.23 1.98
C ASN A 296 -17.36 24.45 1.26
N SER A 297 -17.07 23.24 0.79
CA SER A 297 -18.03 22.40 0.06
C SER A 297 -17.99 20.95 0.54
N GLU A 298 -19.15 20.40 0.85
CA GLU A 298 -19.36 18.98 1.13
C GLU A 298 -20.21 18.36 0.03
N LYS A 299 -19.84 17.16 -0.42
CA LYS A 299 -20.52 16.42 -1.50
C LYS A 299 -20.67 14.95 -1.11
N ILE A 300 -21.90 14.54 -0.83
CA ILE A 300 -22.23 13.19 -0.38
C ILE A 300 -23.06 12.49 -1.45
N ARG A 301 -22.66 11.28 -1.82
CA ARG A 301 -23.40 10.36 -2.69
C ARG A 301 -23.56 9.03 -1.99
N LEU A 302 -24.78 8.55 -1.88
CA LEU A 302 -25.12 7.33 -1.17
C LEU A 302 -26.05 6.49 -2.06
N ALA A 303 -25.63 5.28 -2.40
CA ALA A 303 -26.42 4.31 -3.16
C ALA A 303 -26.57 3.03 -2.35
N GLY A 304 -27.66 2.90 -1.57
CA GLY A 304 -27.90 1.78 -0.66
C GLY A 304 -28.49 2.18 0.70
N GLU A 305 -28.08 1.47 1.75
CA GLU A 305 -28.58 1.61 3.14
C GLU A 305 -27.50 2.15 4.10
N GLY A 306 -26.31 2.48 3.59
CA GLY A 306 -25.19 3.01 4.37
C GLY A 306 -25.45 4.35 5.06
N SER A 307 -24.44 4.89 5.73
CA SER A 307 -24.57 6.13 6.49
C SER A 307 -23.36 7.06 6.42
N VAL A 308 -23.62 8.37 6.41
CA VAL A 308 -22.59 9.42 6.49
C VAL A 308 -22.87 10.33 7.67
N ASN A 309 -21.85 10.49 8.50
CA ASN A 309 -21.89 11.36 9.66
C ASN A 309 -20.77 12.39 9.59
N ALA A 310 -21.12 13.60 9.14
CA ALA A 310 -20.25 14.75 9.04
C ALA A 310 -20.77 15.93 9.88
N ALA A 311 -21.65 15.67 10.83
CA ALA A 311 -22.31 16.67 11.65
C ALA A 311 -21.37 17.51 12.53
N SER A 312 -20.14 17.05 12.78
CA SER A 312 -19.10 17.80 13.48
C SER A 312 -18.31 18.77 12.57
N ILE A 313 -18.50 18.74 11.25
CA ILE A 313 -17.79 19.59 10.30
C ILE A 313 -18.69 20.72 9.81
N VAL A 314 -18.31 21.96 10.13
CA VAL A 314 -19.07 23.16 9.75
C VAL A 314 -18.74 23.56 8.30
N CYS A 315 -19.60 23.16 7.37
CA CYS A 315 -19.46 23.48 5.96
C CYS A 315 -20.29 24.71 5.54
N LYS A 316 -19.87 25.43 4.49
CA LYS A 316 -20.72 26.48 3.88
C LYS A 316 -21.84 25.87 3.06
N ASN A 317 -21.48 24.95 2.16
CA ASN A 317 -22.38 24.28 1.24
C ASN A 317 -22.32 22.76 1.43
N ALA A 318 -23.46 22.09 1.48
CA ALA A 318 -23.57 20.64 1.44
C ALA A 318 -24.51 20.21 0.30
N ASP A 319 -24.01 19.35 -0.59
CA ASP A 319 -24.75 18.72 -1.68
C ASP A 319 -24.86 17.22 -1.40
N VAL A 320 -26.07 16.74 -1.11
CA VAL A 320 -26.35 15.34 -0.75
C VAL A 320 -27.22 14.69 -1.82
N SER A 321 -26.83 13.50 -2.28
CA SER A 321 -27.60 12.67 -3.21
C SER A 321 -27.75 11.26 -2.64
N ILE A 322 -28.98 10.84 -2.36
CA ILE A 322 -29.28 9.49 -1.85
C ILE A 322 -30.16 8.74 -2.87
N LEU A 323 -29.74 7.53 -3.20
CA LEU A 323 -30.50 6.53 -3.94
C LEU A 323 -30.63 5.29 -3.05
N GLY A 324 -31.76 5.14 -2.36
CA GLY A 324 -31.95 4.09 -1.35
C GLY A 324 -32.55 4.62 -0.07
N ILE A 325 -32.19 4.01 1.06
CA ILE A 325 -32.77 4.27 2.39
C ILE A 325 -31.76 4.82 3.40
N GLY A 326 -30.50 5.00 3.00
CA GLY A 326 -29.42 5.44 3.89
C GLY A 326 -29.64 6.81 4.55
N GLU A 327 -28.84 7.05 5.60
CA GLU A 327 -28.92 8.25 6.43
C GLU A 327 -27.69 9.16 6.29
N VAL A 328 -27.92 10.47 6.18
CA VAL A 328 -26.86 11.47 6.11
C VAL A 328 -27.09 12.57 7.13
N VAL A 329 -26.10 12.86 7.98
CA VAL A 329 -26.13 13.96 8.96
C VAL A 329 -24.98 14.93 8.71
N VAL A 330 -25.29 16.20 8.51
CA VAL A 330 -24.35 17.26 8.08
C VAL A 330 -24.53 18.57 8.85
N GLN A 331 -23.56 19.48 8.75
CA GLN A 331 -23.71 20.87 9.21
C GLN A 331 -23.38 21.87 8.10
N ALA A 332 -24.42 22.46 7.50
CA ALA A 332 -24.28 23.50 6.48
C ALA A 332 -24.74 24.87 7.00
N THR A 333 -24.02 25.93 6.66
CA THR A 333 -24.33 27.31 7.12
C THR A 333 -25.01 28.17 6.05
N GLU A 334 -24.71 27.97 4.77
CA GLU A 334 -25.26 28.75 3.66
C GLU A 334 -26.31 27.97 2.89
N ARG A 335 -25.97 26.79 2.39
CA ARG A 335 -26.85 26.00 1.52
C ARG A 335 -26.77 24.51 1.82
N LEU A 336 -27.92 23.88 2.00
CA LEU A 336 -28.09 22.43 1.98
C LEU A 336 -28.98 22.07 0.79
N SER A 337 -28.47 21.23 -0.12
CA SER A 337 -29.24 20.68 -1.23
C SER A 337 -29.30 19.16 -1.12
N ALA A 338 -30.50 18.59 -1.10
CA ALA A 338 -30.71 17.14 -1.13
C ALA A 338 -31.41 16.71 -2.43
N THR A 339 -30.90 15.64 -3.05
CA THR A 339 -31.57 14.90 -4.11
C THR A 339 -31.85 13.48 -3.62
N LEU A 340 -33.12 13.10 -3.52
CA LEU A 340 -33.53 11.88 -2.83
C LEU A 340 -34.39 11.00 -3.72
N LEU A 341 -33.91 9.79 -3.97
CA LEU A 341 -34.59 8.75 -4.72
C LEU A 341 -34.80 7.58 -3.75
N LEU A 342 -36.06 7.22 -3.51
CA LEU A 342 -36.50 6.33 -2.41
C LEU A 342 -36.39 6.99 -1.02
N THR A 343 -36.60 6.22 0.06
CA THR A 343 -36.94 6.72 1.41
C THR A 343 -35.75 7.13 2.27
N GLY A 344 -34.65 7.61 1.68
CA GLY A 344 -33.46 8.08 2.39
C GLY A 344 -33.70 9.34 3.23
N SER A 345 -32.87 9.56 4.25
CA SER A 345 -33.02 10.66 5.22
C SER A 345 -31.81 11.58 5.27
N VAL A 346 -32.04 12.89 5.22
CA VAL A 346 -31.00 13.91 5.42
C VAL A 346 -31.32 14.73 6.65
N ARG A 347 -30.34 14.91 7.53
CA ARG A 347 -30.49 15.68 8.77
C ARG A 347 -29.43 16.77 8.86
N TYR A 348 -29.83 17.95 9.34
CA TYR A 348 -28.89 19.01 9.72
C TYR A 348 -28.82 19.16 11.23
N VAL A 349 -27.64 19.43 11.78
CA VAL A 349 -27.45 19.82 13.19
C VAL A 349 -27.31 21.34 13.34
N ASN A 350 -27.35 21.82 14.59
CA ASN A 350 -27.13 23.21 14.95
C ASN A 350 -28.09 24.18 14.21
N THR A 351 -27.63 25.35 13.79
CA THR A 351 -28.46 26.37 13.14
C THR A 351 -28.92 25.94 11.75
N ARG A 352 -30.19 26.21 11.42
CA ARG A 352 -30.74 25.96 10.09
C ARG A 352 -29.93 26.69 8.99
N PRO A 353 -29.54 26.01 7.89
CA PRO A 353 -28.91 26.66 6.73
C PRO A 353 -29.76 27.81 6.14
N LYS A 354 -29.12 28.87 5.63
CA LYS A 354 -29.83 30.01 4.99
C LYS A 354 -30.72 29.58 3.82
N SER A 355 -30.29 28.58 3.05
CA SER A 355 -31.04 27.99 1.94
C SER A 355 -31.11 26.47 2.11
N ILE A 356 -32.32 25.92 1.99
CA ILE A 356 -32.55 24.47 1.91
C ILE A 356 -33.27 24.18 0.61
N GLN A 357 -32.71 23.30 -0.20
CA GLN A 357 -33.26 22.81 -1.45
C GLN A 357 -33.45 21.29 -1.33
N SER A 358 -34.61 20.80 -1.77
CA SER A 358 -34.91 19.36 -1.79
C SER A 358 -35.56 19.02 -3.12
N SER A 359 -35.12 17.93 -3.75
CA SER A 359 -35.70 17.39 -4.97
C SER A 359 -35.69 15.86 -4.90
N GLY A 360 -36.63 15.20 -5.57
CA GLY A 360 -36.75 13.75 -5.45
C GLY A 360 -38.14 13.22 -5.79
N LEU A 361 -38.28 11.90 -5.65
CA LEU A 361 -39.55 11.17 -5.82
C LEU A 361 -40.20 10.82 -4.47
N VAL A 362 -39.77 11.47 -3.38
CA VAL A 362 -40.17 11.16 -1.99
C VAL A 362 -41.41 11.95 -1.59
N LEU A 363 -42.36 11.28 -0.92
CA LEU A 363 -43.69 11.82 -0.62
C LEU A 363 -43.76 12.69 0.66
N GLU A 364 -42.71 12.74 1.49
CA GLU A 364 -42.69 13.52 2.74
C GLU A 364 -41.37 14.28 2.95
N SER A 365 -41.41 15.32 3.80
CA SER A 365 -40.31 16.26 4.10
C SER A 365 -39.06 15.56 4.64
N SER A 366 -38.16 15.21 3.72
CA SER A 366 -37.06 14.28 3.98
C SER A 366 -35.82 14.92 4.62
N ILE A 367 -35.79 16.26 4.69
CA ILE A 367 -34.79 17.05 5.40
C ILE A 367 -35.35 17.49 6.75
N LYS A 368 -34.73 17.06 7.84
CA LYS A 368 -35.15 17.39 9.23
C LYS A 368 -33.98 17.89 10.07
N GLN A 369 -34.26 18.57 11.18
CA GLN A 369 -33.22 18.89 12.16
C GLN A 369 -32.95 17.64 13.03
N ALA A 370 -31.68 17.28 13.24
CA ALA A 370 -31.31 16.24 14.18
C ALA A 370 -31.44 16.74 15.62
N GLN A 371 -31.92 15.88 16.52
CA GLN A 371 -32.07 16.19 17.95
C GLN A 371 -30.74 16.17 18.72
N ALA A 372 -29.74 15.44 18.19
CA ALA A 372 -28.40 15.34 18.73
C ALA A 372 -27.38 15.17 17.59
N ASN A 373 -26.12 15.53 17.84
CA ASN A 373 -25.00 15.15 16.97
C ASN A 373 -24.62 13.68 17.28
N PRO A 374 -24.81 12.71 16.37
CA PRO A 374 -24.22 11.38 16.57
C PRO A 374 -22.70 11.50 16.48
N ILE A 375 -21.95 10.97 17.45
CA ILE A 375 -20.48 10.98 17.40
C ILE A 375 -19.96 9.55 17.47
N ALA A 376 -19.70 8.96 16.30
CA ALA A 376 -19.08 7.65 16.17
C ALA A 376 -17.55 7.80 16.25
N LYS A 377 -16.99 7.72 17.45
CA LYS A 377 -15.52 7.73 17.61
C LYS A 377 -14.94 6.35 17.32
N TYR A 378 -13.88 6.32 16.53
CA TYR A 378 -13.01 5.16 16.39
C TYR A 378 -12.18 4.97 17.67
N SER A 379 -11.91 3.71 18.02
CA SER A 379 -10.95 3.34 19.06
C SER A 379 -9.71 2.80 18.35
N PRO A 380 -8.54 3.45 18.47
CA PRO A 380 -7.32 2.97 17.82
C PRO A 380 -7.00 1.53 18.18
N LEU A 381 -6.69 0.72 17.17
CA LEU A 381 -6.15 -0.62 17.36
C LEU A 381 -4.70 -0.54 17.79
N THR A 382 -4.30 -1.37 18.74
CA THR A 382 -2.90 -1.51 19.15
C THR A 382 -2.16 -2.36 18.11
N PRO A 383 -1.00 -1.92 17.59
CA PRO A 383 -0.15 -2.76 16.75
C PRO A 383 0.23 -4.08 17.46
N PRO A 384 0.39 -5.20 16.73
CA PRO A 384 0.81 -6.46 17.34
C PRO A 384 2.21 -6.37 17.94
N ASN A 385 2.49 -7.26 18.89
CA ASN A 385 3.85 -7.45 19.39
C ASN A 385 4.74 -8.14 18.33
N ARG A 386 6.06 -8.05 18.51
CA ARG A 386 7.07 -8.63 17.62
C ARG A 386 7.27 -10.15 17.81
N ALA A 387 6.28 -10.85 18.38
CA ALA A 387 6.35 -12.30 18.58
C ALA A 387 5.95 -13.05 17.31
N ALA A 388 6.65 -14.13 16.98
CA ALA A 388 6.40 -14.91 15.77
C ALA A 388 4.99 -15.51 15.75
N THR A 389 4.29 -15.33 14.63
CA THR A 389 2.90 -15.72 14.44
C THR A 389 2.78 -17.08 13.76
N ALA A 390 1.88 -17.92 14.26
CA ALA A 390 1.63 -19.24 13.68
C ALA A 390 0.80 -19.14 12.39
N VAL A 391 1.30 -19.71 11.30
CA VAL A 391 0.68 -19.68 9.96
C VAL A 391 0.63 -21.06 9.33
N PHE A 392 -0.48 -21.34 8.65
CA PHE A 392 -0.57 -22.36 7.61
C PHE A 392 -0.39 -21.67 6.26
N LEU A 393 0.65 -22.06 5.52
CA LEU A 393 0.93 -21.61 4.17
C LEU A 393 0.69 -22.75 3.18
N THR A 394 -0.10 -22.49 2.15
CA THR A 394 -0.17 -23.28 0.93
C THR A 394 0.13 -22.37 -0.26
N VAL A 395 1.12 -22.75 -1.06
CA VAL A 395 1.51 -22.11 -2.32
C VAL A 395 1.31 -23.16 -3.41
N GLU A 396 0.46 -22.86 -4.38
CA GLU A 396 0.23 -23.70 -5.54
C GLU A 396 0.89 -23.04 -6.76
N ALA A 397 1.75 -23.79 -7.45
CA ALA A 397 2.44 -23.29 -8.62
C ALA A 397 1.46 -23.00 -9.76
N ALA A 398 1.58 -21.82 -10.36
CA ALA A 398 0.81 -21.40 -11.52
C ALA A 398 1.62 -21.56 -12.82
N ASN A 399 0.91 -21.71 -13.94
CA ASN A 399 1.53 -21.81 -15.27
C ASN A 399 2.16 -20.50 -15.77
N ASN A 400 1.92 -19.37 -15.07
CA ASN A 400 2.60 -18.11 -15.30
C ASN A 400 3.75 -17.98 -14.31
N ASP A 401 4.96 -17.70 -14.80
CA ASP A 401 6.23 -17.90 -14.09
C ASP A 401 6.30 -17.21 -12.71
N ASP A 402 5.75 -15.99 -12.59
CA ASP A 402 5.97 -15.10 -11.42
C ASP A 402 4.76 -14.94 -10.48
N SER A 403 3.72 -15.79 -10.54
CA SER A 403 2.48 -15.56 -9.77
C SER A 403 1.76 -16.83 -9.31
N PRO A 404 2.23 -17.50 -8.24
CA PRO A 404 1.53 -18.65 -7.66
C PRO A 404 0.20 -18.28 -7.01
N TYR A 405 -0.68 -19.28 -6.84
CA TYR A 405 -1.85 -19.14 -5.98
C TYR A 405 -1.42 -19.32 -4.52
N ILE A 406 -1.82 -18.38 -3.65
CA ILE A 406 -1.36 -18.32 -2.26
C ILE A 406 -2.57 -18.40 -1.33
N HIS A 407 -2.53 -19.35 -0.39
CA HIS A 407 -3.51 -19.50 0.67
C HIS A 407 -2.82 -19.48 2.03
N VAL A 408 -3.07 -18.40 2.79
CA VAL A 408 -2.59 -18.22 4.16
C VAL A 408 -3.76 -18.34 5.13
N ARG A 409 -3.61 -19.16 6.17
CA ARG A 409 -4.56 -19.21 7.29
C ARG A 409 -3.81 -19.01 8.61
N PRO A 410 -4.29 -18.16 9.54
CA PRO A 410 -3.75 -18.13 10.89
C PRO A 410 -3.90 -19.51 11.54
N ALA A 411 -2.81 -20.04 12.11
CA ALA A 411 -2.90 -21.24 12.92
C ALA A 411 -3.43 -20.84 14.31
N VAL A 412 -4.74 -20.99 14.50
CA VAL A 412 -5.38 -20.78 15.80
C VAL A 412 -4.84 -21.83 16.75
N ALA A 413 -4.18 -21.42 17.83
CA ALA A 413 -3.76 -22.32 18.90
C ALA A 413 -4.96 -23.16 19.35
N THR A 414 -4.86 -24.48 19.25
CA THR A 414 -5.98 -25.42 19.43
C THR A 414 -6.43 -25.46 20.90
N GLY A 415 -7.24 -24.48 21.28
CA GLY A 415 -7.73 -24.23 22.62
C GLY A 415 -9.19 -23.77 22.67
N MET A 416 -9.95 -23.91 21.58
CA MET A 416 -11.40 -23.70 21.58
C MET A 416 -12.15 -24.89 20.96
N ARG A 417 -13.07 -25.40 21.76
CA ARG A 417 -13.89 -26.60 21.58
C ARG A 417 -14.79 -26.49 20.35
N LEU A 418 -14.79 -27.49 19.47
CA LEU A 418 -15.74 -27.59 18.34
C LEU A 418 -17.19 -27.70 18.84
N GLN A 419 -17.88 -26.56 18.96
CA GLN A 419 -19.34 -26.46 18.88
C GLN A 419 -19.69 -25.15 18.16
N ASN A 420 -20.56 -25.23 17.14
CA ASN A 420 -21.12 -24.13 16.34
C ASN A 420 -20.18 -23.42 15.33
N LEU A 421 -19.78 -24.14 14.27
CA LEU A 421 -19.46 -23.53 12.96
C LEU A 421 -20.15 -24.32 11.84
N SER A 422 -21.47 -24.18 11.77
CA SER A 422 -22.31 -24.65 10.66
C SER A 422 -23.03 -23.45 10.02
N ALA A 423 -22.28 -22.62 9.29
CA ALA A 423 -22.84 -21.57 8.43
C ALA A 423 -21.85 -21.17 7.32
N SER A 424 -22.33 -21.25 6.07
CA SER A 424 -21.82 -20.56 4.86
C SER A 424 -20.31 -20.57 4.57
N LEU A 425 -19.88 -21.53 3.75
CA LEU A 425 -18.92 -21.29 2.68
C LEU A 425 -19.68 -21.30 1.35
N PRO A 426 -19.41 -20.34 0.44
CA PRO A 426 -19.44 -20.60 -1.00
C PRO A 426 -18.03 -21.00 -1.46
N GLU A 427 -17.94 -22.08 -2.22
CA GLU A 427 -16.68 -22.54 -2.80
C GLU A 427 -16.28 -21.71 -4.04
N SER A 428 -14.98 -21.73 -4.35
CA SER A 428 -14.39 -21.52 -5.68
C SER A 428 -14.89 -20.35 -6.55
N MET A 429 -14.27 -19.17 -6.36
CA MET A 429 -14.07 -18.19 -7.44
C MET A 429 -12.57 -17.90 -7.57
N SER A 430 -12.00 -18.12 -8.77
CA SER A 430 -10.56 -17.96 -9.02
C SER A 430 -10.11 -16.51 -8.85
N ALA A 431 -8.91 -16.30 -8.30
CA ALA A 431 -8.33 -14.99 -8.00
C ALA A 431 -8.25 -14.02 -9.20
N LEU A 432 -8.24 -14.56 -10.44
CA LEU A 432 -8.31 -13.78 -11.68
C LEU A 432 -9.60 -12.96 -11.86
N VAL A 433 -10.74 -13.41 -11.32
CA VAL A 433 -12.01 -12.66 -11.42
C VAL A 433 -12.07 -11.49 -10.43
N LEU A 434 -11.37 -11.61 -9.29
CA LEU A 434 -11.26 -10.51 -8.32
C LEU A 434 -10.45 -9.33 -8.86
N PHE A 435 -9.51 -9.58 -9.78
CA PHE A 435 -8.83 -8.48 -10.49
C PHE A 435 -9.80 -7.70 -11.38
N GLU A 436 -10.76 -8.33 -12.06
CA GLU A 436 -11.76 -7.60 -12.86
C GLU A 436 -12.79 -6.84 -12.00
N VAL A 437 -13.18 -7.37 -10.83
CA VAL A 437 -14.08 -6.64 -9.90
C VAL A 437 -13.33 -5.50 -9.19
N ALA A 438 -12.05 -5.71 -8.84
CA ALA A 438 -11.18 -4.63 -8.37
C ALA A 438 -10.93 -3.58 -9.46
N ILE A 439 -10.76 -3.98 -10.72
CA ILE A 439 -10.73 -3.06 -11.88
C ILE A 439 -12.10 -2.42 -12.10
N GLY A 440 -13.23 -3.04 -11.75
CA GLY A 440 -14.56 -2.42 -11.82
C GLY A 440 -14.76 -1.33 -10.77
N ALA A 441 -14.41 -1.61 -9.51
CA ALA A 441 -14.42 -0.62 -8.42
C ALA A 441 -13.36 0.48 -8.65
N MET A 442 -12.14 0.09 -9.03
CA MET A 442 -11.11 1.04 -9.47
C MET A 442 -11.46 1.72 -10.79
N ALA A 443 -12.34 1.20 -11.64
CA ALA A 443 -12.84 1.93 -12.81
C ALA A 443 -13.93 2.92 -12.42
N PHE A 444 -14.70 2.69 -11.35
CA PHE A 444 -15.61 3.71 -10.82
C PHE A 444 -14.84 4.82 -10.10
N VAL A 445 -13.90 4.47 -9.22
CA VAL A 445 -12.98 5.42 -8.56
C VAL A 445 -12.07 6.11 -9.58
N ALA A 446 -11.52 5.39 -10.55
CA ALA A 446 -10.76 6.00 -11.64
C ALA A 446 -11.66 6.78 -12.60
N VAL A 447 -12.94 6.45 -12.83
CA VAL A 447 -13.85 7.35 -13.57
C VAL A 447 -14.11 8.64 -12.78
N SER A 448 -14.17 8.59 -11.45
CA SER A 448 -14.20 9.80 -10.60
C SER A 448 -12.90 10.61 -10.74
N VAL A 449 -11.72 9.98 -10.69
CA VAL A 449 -10.39 10.62 -10.87
C VAL A 449 -10.14 11.11 -12.32
N PHE A 450 -10.63 10.39 -13.33
CA PHE A 450 -10.39 10.67 -14.76
C PHE A 450 -11.37 11.74 -15.28
N LYS A 451 -12.62 11.75 -14.81
CA LYS A 451 -13.53 12.90 -15.00
C LYS A 451 -13.01 14.16 -14.30
N PHE A 452 -12.21 14.03 -13.24
CA PHE A 452 -11.54 15.15 -12.58
C PHE A 452 -10.42 15.76 -13.45
N GLN A 453 -9.58 14.93 -14.09
CA GLN A 453 -8.58 15.41 -15.06
C GLN A 453 -9.22 16.12 -16.27
N GLN A 454 -10.27 15.55 -16.86
CA GLN A 454 -10.98 16.19 -17.98
C GLN A 454 -11.61 17.55 -17.63
N ARG A 455 -12.05 17.76 -16.38
CA ARG A 455 -12.56 19.06 -15.91
C ARG A 455 -11.46 20.11 -15.74
N ARG A 456 -10.27 19.73 -15.24
CA ARG A 456 -9.09 20.63 -15.21
C ARG A 456 -8.66 21.06 -16.62
N ILE A 457 -8.79 20.19 -17.61
CA ILE A 457 -8.52 20.51 -19.02
C ILE A 457 -9.54 21.53 -19.54
N ARG A 458 -10.86 21.33 -19.36
CA ARG A 458 -11.87 22.32 -19.80
C ARG A 458 -11.70 23.70 -19.18
N ASN A 459 -11.40 23.79 -17.89
CA ASN A 459 -11.21 25.08 -17.21
C ASN A 459 -9.93 25.81 -17.65
N LYS A 460 -8.96 25.15 -18.29
CA LYS A 460 -7.80 25.81 -18.93
C LYS A 460 -8.06 26.27 -20.37
N TYR A 461 -9.08 25.73 -21.04
CA TYR A 461 -9.44 26.14 -22.42
C TYR A 461 -10.58 27.16 -22.48
N GLN A 462 -11.36 27.36 -21.41
CA GLN A 462 -12.33 28.46 -21.34
C GLN A 462 -11.71 29.86 -21.14
N THR A 463 -10.41 29.95 -20.83
CA THR A 463 -9.66 31.22 -20.72
C THR A 463 -8.76 31.50 -21.94
N LEU A 464 -8.93 30.76 -23.05
CA LEU A 464 -8.13 30.88 -24.28
C LEU A 464 -9.01 30.88 -25.55
N LEU A 465 -10.20 31.48 -25.46
CA LEU A 465 -10.98 31.92 -26.61
C LEU A 465 -11.25 33.43 -26.44
N PRO A 466 -11.05 34.26 -27.49
CA PRO A 466 -11.29 35.70 -27.45
C PRO A 466 -12.78 36.06 -27.43
#